data_AF-A0A926WYM6-F1
#
_entry.id   AF-A0A926WYM6-F1
#
_cell.length_a   1.000
_cell.length_b   1.000
_cell.length_c   1.000
_cell.angle_alpha   90.00
_cell.angle_beta   90.00
_cell.angle_gamma   90.00
#
_symmetry.space_group_name_H-M   'P 1'
#
loop_
_entity.id
_entity.type
_entity.pdbx_description
1 polymer ?
#
loop_
_entity_poly.entity_id
_entity_poly.type
_entity_poly.pdbx_seq_one_letter_code
_entity_poly.pdbx_strand_id
1 'polypeptide(L)'
;MLDDNKFEFIKLFQEFISSYPYTVDGIGHIKSYTQQRQQACRNFEAIRAIADTGENVKELVLLQLLPHSNTSNNRQRGAWINMTPSVTEDIQEWFEGATLTQSENWEQIAIAILNFVCCCNENPEKLSLACRQFSQFPYCEDFEMGMLTPILNALRPDDFLLINNKSQQVINYFANTKYGNKLTEYALVNDTGRNLIKRISQYMRRVRASQLGLT
;
A
#
# COMPACT_ATOMS: atom_id res chain seq x y z
N MET A 1 -14.03 26.28 -7.68
CA MET A 1 -13.27 25.02 -7.83
C MET A 1 -12.67 24.53 -6.51
N LEU A 2 -11.77 25.27 -5.83
CA LEU A 2 -11.16 24.80 -4.57
C LEU A 2 -12.16 24.65 -3.39
N ASP A 3 -13.22 25.46 -3.36
CA ASP A 3 -14.26 25.37 -2.32
C ASP A 3 -15.39 24.37 -2.67
N ASP A 4 -15.72 24.18 -3.94
CA ASP A 4 -16.76 23.22 -4.37
C ASP A 4 -16.35 21.77 -4.05
N ASN A 5 -15.10 21.41 -4.37
CA ASN A 5 -14.52 20.10 -4.07
C ASN A 5 -14.49 19.81 -2.55
N LYS A 6 -14.40 20.86 -1.72
CA LYS A 6 -14.40 20.73 -0.27
C LYS A 6 -15.80 20.42 0.26
N PHE A 7 -16.84 21.10 -0.22
CA PHE A 7 -18.22 20.80 0.19
C PHE A 7 -18.62 19.38 -0.21
N GLU A 8 -18.27 18.98 -1.43
CA GLU A 8 -18.50 17.62 -1.91
C GLU A 8 -17.77 16.58 -1.04
N PHE A 9 -16.48 16.80 -0.72
CA PHE A 9 -15.74 15.91 0.16
C PHE A 9 -16.43 15.76 1.52
N ILE A 10 -16.83 16.88 2.15
CA ILE A 10 -17.49 16.85 3.46
C ILE A 10 -18.79 16.06 3.40
N LYS A 11 -19.59 16.25 2.35
CA LYS A 11 -20.84 15.51 2.15
C LYS A 11 -20.59 14.01 2.00
N LEU A 12 -19.67 13.61 1.12
CA LEU A 12 -19.32 12.20 0.92
C LEU A 12 -18.73 11.57 2.18
N PHE A 13 -17.93 12.33 2.94
CA PHE A 13 -17.38 11.84 4.21
C PHE A 13 -18.47 11.67 5.28
N GLN A 14 -19.43 12.60 5.37
CA GLN A 14 -20.58 12.45 6.27
C GLN A 14 -21.40 11.19 5.94
N GLU A 15 -21.67 10.97 4.66
CA GLU A 15 -22.34 9.77 4.17
C GLU A 15 -21.55 8.51 4.56
N PHE A 16 -20.24 8.48 4.29
CA PHE A 16 -19.36 7.38 4.67
C PHE A 16 -19.43 7.08 6.17
N ILE A 17 -19.23 8.07 7.04
CA ILE A 17 -19.21 7.81 8.49
C ILE A 17 -20.58 7.35 8.99
N SER A 18 -21.69 7.85 8.42
CA SER A 18 -23.03 7.43 8.81
C SER A 18 -23.40 6.01 8.35
N SER A 19 -22.78 5.51 7.26
CA SER A 19 -23.24 4.29 6.58
C SER A 19 -22.33 3.08 6.76
N TYR A 20 -21.03 3.26 7.03
CA TYR A 20 -20.07 2.16 6.93
C TYR A 20 -19.26 1.83 8.21
N PRO A 21 -18.51 2.75 8.85
CA PRO A 21 -17.54 2.39 9.91
C PRO A 21 -18.09 1.62 11.10
N TYR A 22 -19.37 1.78 11.40
CA TYR A 22 -20.05 1.17 12.55
C TYR A 22 -20.81 -0.11 12.19
N THR A 23 -20.78 -0.54 10.93
CA THR A 23 -21.28 -1.85 10.50
C THR A 23 -20.31 -2.97 10.94
N VAL A 24 -20.79 -4.22 10.92
CA VAL A 24 -19.93 -5.39 11.20
C VAL A 24 -18.72 -5.41 10.25
N ASP A 25 -18.94 -5.16 8.96
CA ASP A 25 -17.88 -5.12 7.95
C ASP A 25 -16.91 -3.95 8.19
N GLY A 26 -17.42 -2.75 8.48
CA GLY A 26 -16.59 -1.58 8.77
C GLY A 26 -15.70 -1.76 10.00
N ILE A 27 -16.24 -2.33 11.08
CA ILE A 27 -15.47 -2.66 12.30
C ILE A 27 -14.41 -3.72 11.98
N GLY A 28 -14.78 -4.76 11.22
CA GLY A 28 -13.85 -5.78 10.74
C GLY A 28 -12.71 -5.19 9.93
N HIS A 29 -13.02 -4.28 9.00
CA HIS A 29 -12.06 -3.58 8.14
C HIS A 29 -11.12 -2.67 8.93
N ILE A 30 -11.61 -1.97 9.96
CA ILE A 30 -10.73 -1.15 10.82
C ILE A 30 -9.77 -2.04 11.62
N LYS A 31 -10.26 -3.15 12.17
CA LYS A 31 -9.47 -4.05 13.01
C LYS A 31 -8.35 -4.75 12.25
N SER A 32 -8.63 -5.20 11.04
CA SER A 32 -7.67 -5.90 10.18
C SER A 32 -6.46 -5.03 9.82
N TYR A 33 -6.60 -3.70 9.71
CA TYR A 33 -5.42 -2.82 9.53
C TYR A 33 -4.39 -3.01 10.63
N THR A 34 -4.81 -3.10 11.89
CA THR A 34 -3.86 -3.29 13.01
C THR A 34 -3.17 -4.65 12.90
N GLN A 35 -3.94 -5.71 12.64
CA GLN A 35 -3.43 -7.08 12.59
C GLN A 35 -2.48 -7.28 11.41
N GLN A 36 -2.85 -6.81 10.20
CA GLN A 36 -2.03 -6.97 9.00
C GLN A 36 -0.73 -6.16 9.10
N ARG A 37 -0.74 -4.98 9.74
CA ARG A 37 0.47 -4.17 9.96
C ARG A 37 1.43 -4.84 10.92
N GLN A 38 0.93 -5.36 12.03
CA GLN A 38 1.77 -6.12 12.97
C GLN A 38 2.40 -7.36 12.32
N GLN A 39 1.65 -8.07 11.46
CA GLN A 39 2.20 -9.19 10.70
C GLN A 39 3.28 -8.72 9.73
N ALA A 40 3.04 -7.64 8.98
CA ALA A 40 4.01 -7.07 8.05
C ALA A 40 5.32 -6.67 8.74
N CYS A 41 5.25 -6.02 9.92
CA CYS A 41 6.45 -5.67 10.68
C CYS A 41 7.26 -6.92 11.08
N ARG A 42 6.59 -7.94 11.62
CA ARG A 42 7.26 -9.20 11.99
C ARG A 42 7.90 -9.89 10.78
N ASN A 43 7.17 -9.96 9.67
CA ASN A 43 7.67 -10.55 8.42
C ASN A 43 8.91 -9.79 7.93
N PHE A 44 8.83 -8.46 7.85
CA PHE A 44 9.92 -7.61 7.39
C PHE A 44 11.17 -7.75 8.26
N GLU A 45 11.01 -7.72 9.60
CA GLU A 45 12.12 -7.90 10.53
C GLU A 45 12.79 -9.28 10.39
N ALA A 46 11.99 -10.35 10.28
CA ALA A 46 12.49 -11.70 10.11
C ALA A 46 13.23 -11.88 8.76
N ILE A 47 12.65 -11.37 7.68
CA ILE A 47 13.24 -11.44 6.33
C ILE A 47 14.56 -10.68 6.27
N ARG A 48 14.60 -9.47 6.86
CA ARG A 48 15.84 -8.69 6.90
C ARG A 48 16.92 -9.43 7.68
N ALA A 49 16.59 -10.01 8.84
CA ALA A 49 17.56 -10.78 9.63
C ALA A 49 18.12 -12.00 8.88
N ILE A 50 17.30 -12.70 8.09
CA ILE A 50 17.73 -13.82 7.24
C ILE A 50 18.57 -13.31 6.05
N ALA A 51 18.18 -12.18 5.44
CA ALA A 51 18.98 -11.58 4.37
C ALA A 51 20.37 -11.15 4.86
N ASP A 52 20.47 -10.65 6.10
CA ASP A 52 21.75 -10.23 6.72
C ASP A 52 22.73 -11.40 6.94
N THR A 53 22.24 -12.65 7.00
CA THR A 53 23.11 -13.86 7.03
C THR A 53 23.54 -14.33 5.64
N GLY A 54 23.05 -13.69 4.58
CA GLY A 54 23.29 -14.08 3.18
C GLY A 54 22.42 -15.24 2.71
N GLU A 55 21.41 -15.64 3.49
CA GLU A 55 20.47 -16.69 3.10
C GLU A 55 19.47 -16.19 2.04
N ASN A 56 19.01 -17.12 1.18
CA ASN A 56 18.06 -16.81 0.12
C ASN A 56 16.68 -16.52 0.72
N VAL A 57 16.17 -15.30 0.48
CA VAL A 57 14.89 -14.82 0.99
C VAL A 57 13.78 -14.75 -0.07
N LYS A 58 14.00 -15.28 -1.27
CA LYS A 58 13.11 -15.13 -2.43
C LYS A 58 11.66 -15.47 -2.11
N GLU A 59 11.41 -16.67 -1.62
CA GLU A 59 10.06 -17.14 -1.30
C GLU A 59 9.43 -16.32 -0.16
N LEU A 60 10.23 -15.95 0.85
CA LEU A 60 9.75 -15.15 1.96
C LEU A 60 9.33 -13.75 1.51
N VAL A 61 10.13 -13.08 0.68
CA VAL A 61 9.79 -11.76 0.13
C VAL A 61 8.48 -11.82 -0.66
N LEU A 62 8.36 -12.76 -1.58
CA LEU A 62 7.19 -12.86 -2.45
C LEU A 62 5.91 -13.22 -1.67
N LEU A 63 6.01 -14.08 -0.64
CA LEU A 63 4.85 -14.47 0.16
C LEU A 63 4.50 -13.47 1.26
N GLN A 64 5.50 -12.85 1.89
CA GLN A 64 5.30 -12.17 3.16
C GLN A 64 5.48 -10.64 3.11
N LEU A 65 5.97 -10.09 1.99
CA LEU A 65 6.02 -8.63 1.76
C LEU A 65 5.01 -8.12 0.71
N LEU A 66 4.44 -9.00 -0.11
CA LEU A 66 3.43 -8.61 -1.09
C LEU A 66 2.00 -8.83 -0.56
N PRO A 67 1.02 -8.02 -0.99
CA PRO A 67 -0.34 -8.05 -0.44
C PRO A 67 -1.17 -9.17 -1.09
N HIS A 68 -1.28 -10.32 -0.40
CA HIS A 68 -1.98 -11.50 -0.91
C HIS A 68 -3.47 -11.51 -0.58
N SER A 69 -4.26 -12.10 -1.47
CA SER A 69 -5.69 -12.35 -1.27
C SER A 69 -5.91 -13.40 -0.18
N ASN A 70 -7.05 -13.28 0.53
CA ASN A 70 -7.40 -14.17 1.63
C ASN A 70 -7.96 -15.52 1.12
N THR A 71 -7.09 -16.40 0.61
CA THR A 71 -7.44 -17.76 0.18
C THR A 71 -6.86 -18.82 1.11
N SER A 72 -7.46 -20.02 1.12
CA SER A 72 -6.93 -21.14 1.90
C SER A 72 -5.49 -21.48 1.53
N ASN A 73 -5.15 -21.43 0.23
CA ASN A 73 -3.80 -21.68 -0.28
C ASN A 73 -2.79 -20.66 0.26
N ASN A 74 -3.11 -19.36 0.15
CA ASN A 74 -2.24 -18.29 0.63
C ASN A 74 -2.02 -18.36 2.15
N ARG A 75 -3.06 -18.73 2.92
CA ARG A 75 -2.91 -18.97 4.35
C ARG A 75 -1.98 -20.13 4.67
N GLN A 76 -2.12 -21.25 3.97
CA GLN A 76 -1.27 -22.44 4.17
C GLN A 76 0.20 -22.15 3.87
N ARG A 77 0.47 -21.33 2.85
CA ARG A 77 1.82 -20.88 2.48
C ARG A 77 2.41 -19.82 3.41
N GLY A 78 1.65 -19.35 4.41
CA GLY A 78 2.09 -18.29 5.32
C GLY A 78 2.18 -16.91 4.67
N ALA A 79 1.40 -16.66 3.62
CA ALA A 79 1.41 -15.40 2.90
C ALA A 79 0.87 -14.23 3.76
N TRP A 80 1.34 -13.02 3.48
CA TRP A 80 0.82 -11.81 4.10
C TRP A 80 -0.53 -11.43 3.50
N ILE A 81 -1.60 -11.85 4.18
CA ILE A 81 -2.97 -11.55 3.79
C ILE A 81 -3.27 -10.06 4.00
N ASN A 82 -3.69 -9.40 2.92
CA ASN A 82 -4.02 -7.98 2.92
C ASN A 82 -5.48 -7.78 2.45
N MET A 83 -6.16 -6.77 3.02
CA MET A 83 -7.53 -6.44 2.61
C MET A 83 -7.66 -5.83 1.21
N THR A 84 -6.59 -5.22 0.71
CA THR A 84 -6.53 -4.69 -0.66
C THR A 84 -5.44 -5.44 -1.40
N PRO A 85 -5.66 -6.73 -1.71
CA PRO A 85 -4.64 -7.55 -2.33
C PRO A 85 -4.38 -7.09 -3.75
N SER A 86 -3.12 -7.18 -4.17
CA SER A 86 -2.73 -7.11 -5.58
C SER A 86 -2.30 -8.48 -6.11
N VAL A 87 -1.98 -9.41 -5.22
CA VAL A 87 -1.61 -10.79 -5.57
C VAL A 87 -2.80 -11.70 -5.24
N THR A 88 -3.55 -12.07 -6.27
CA THR A 88 -4.74 -12.91 -6.13
C THR A 88 -4.46 -14.40 -6.31
N GLU A 89 -3.36 -14.71 -6.99
CA GLU A 89 -2.91 -16.05 -7.39
C GLU A 89 -1.39 -16.16 -7.18
N ASP A 90 -0.74 -17.20 -7.70
CA ASP A 90 0.71 -17.29 -7.63
C ASP A 90 1.37 -16.20 -8.48
N ILE A 91 2.16 -15.33 -7.84
CA ILE A 91 2.79 -14.21 -8.53
C ILE A 91 3.84 -14.66 -9.56
N GLN A 92 4.54 -15.76 -9.29
CA GLN A 92 5.54 -16.28 -10.22
C GLN A 92 4.86 -16.79 -11.48
N GLU A 93 3.86 -17.66 -11.31
CA GLU A 93 3.09 -18.20 -12.44
C GLU A 93 2.40 -17.10 -13.25
N TRP A 94 1.85 -16.07 -12.58
CA TRP A 94 1.18 -14.96 -13.25
C TRP A 94 2.12 -14.13 -14.13
N PHE A 95 3.27 -13.70 -13.59
CA PHE A 95 4.24 -12.89 -14.34
C PHE A 95 4.91 -13.71 -15.46
N GLU A 96 5.24 -14.97 -15.21
CA GLU A 96 5.83 -15.86 -16.23
C GLU A 96 4.84 -16.17 -17.35
N GLY A 97 3.58 -16.47 -17.00
CA GLY A 97 2.51 -16.70 -17.97
C GLY A 97 2.20 -15.46 -18.83
N ALA A 98 2.38 -14.26 -18.26
CA ALA A 98 2.27 -12.99 -18.97
C ALA A 98 3.56 -12.59 -19.73
N THR A 99 4.61 -13.43 -19.72
CA THR A 99 5.93 -13.17 -20.34
C THR A 99 6.64 -11.91 -19.82
N LEU A 100 6.29 -11.45 -18.63
CA LEU A 100 6.87 -10.25 -17.99
C LEU A 100 8.20 -10.55 -17.31
N THR A 101 8.41 -11.81 -16.91
CA THR A 101 9.59 -12.25 -16.16
C THR A 101 9.91 -13.70 -16.47
N GLN A 102 11.17 -14.09 -16.33
CA GLN A 102 11.64 -15.47 -16.44
C GLN A 102 11.97 -16.02 -15.06
N SER A 103 11.84 -17.33 -14.88
CA SER A 103 11.99 -18.00 -13.57
C SER A 103 13.35 -17.75 -12.90
N GLU A 104 14.41 -17.59 -13.69
CA GLU A 104 15.77 -17.27 -13.25
C GLU A 104 15.94 -15.88 -12.61
N ASN A 105 15.01 -14.95 -12.86
CA ASN A 105 15.12 -13.56 -12.41
C ASN A 105 14.46 -13.31 -11.04
N TRP A 106 13.66 -14.25 -10.53
CA TRP A 106 12.89 -14.03 -9.30
C TRP A 106 13.72 -13.77 -8.06
N GLU A 107 14.91 -14.35 -7.96
CA GLU A 107 15.82 -14.08 -6.85
C GLU A 107 16.27 -12.62 -6.84
N GLN A 108 16.61 -12.08 -8.02
CA GLN A 108 17.03 -10.69 -8.19
C GLN A 108 15.87 -9.73 -7.92
N ILE A 109 14.66 -10.06 -8.40
CA ILE A 109 13.44 -9.29 -8.14
C ILE A 109 13.13 -9.26 -6.65
N ALA A 110 13.20 -10.40 -5.95
CA ALA A 110 12.97 -10.45 -4.52
C ALA A 110 13.98 -9.60 -3.72
N ILE A 111 15.25 -9.65 -4.11
CA ILE A 111 16.29 -8.79 -3.52
C ILE A 111 15.98 -7.31 -3.80
N ALA A 112 15.58 -6.95 -5.03
CA ALA A 112 15.20 -5.59 -5.39
C ALA A 112 14.02 -5.08 -4.56
N ILE A 113 12.99 -5.92 -4.35
CA ILE A 113 11.83 -5.60 -3.50
C ILE A 113 12.27 -5.35 -2.06
N LEU A 114 13.05 -6.27 -1.48
CA LEU A 114 13.53 -6.12 -0.11
C LEU A 114 14.35 -4.83 0.06
N ASN A 115 15.29 -4.56 -0.85
CA ASN A 115 16.12 -3.36 -0.82
C ASN A 115 15.29 -2.08 -0.95
N PHE A 116 14.27 -2.07 -1.82
CA PHE A 116 13.34 -0.96 -1.94
C PHE A 116 12.59 -0.70 -0.63
N VAL A 117 12.06 -1.76 0.01
CA VAL A 117 11.35 -1.66 1.29
C VAL A 117 12.28 -1.18 2.40
N CYS A 118 13.50 -1.72 2.52
CA CYS A 118 14.50 -1.27 3.49
C CYS A 118 14.82 0.22 3.31
N CYS A 119 15.16 0.64 2.08
CA CYS A 119 15.49 2.03 1.77
C CYS A 119 14.38 2.99 2.18
N CYS A 120 13.12 2.69 1.80
CA CYS A 120 11.98 3.52 2.15
C CYS A 120 11.67 3.51 3.66
N ASN A 121 11.79 2.36 4.32
CA ASN A 121 11.51 2.25 5.75
C ASN A 121 12.54 3.00 6.60
N GLU A 122 13.81 2.96 6.22
CA GLU A 122 14.89 3.62 6.95
C GLU A 122 15.00 5.11 6.62
N ASN A 123 14.72 5.49 5.37
CA ASN A 123 14.93 6.83 4.83
C ASN A 123 13.67 7.28 4.06
N PRO A 124 12.54 7.59 4.72
CA PRO A 124 11.29 7.91 4.04
C PRO A 124 11.38 9.13 3.12
N GLU A 125 12.30 10.06 3.38
CA GLU A 125 12.59 11.21 2.52
C GLU A 125 13.22 10.82 1.17
N LYS A 126 13.76 9.59 1.04
CA LYS A 126 14.33 9.07 -0.21
C LYS A 126 13.32 8.36 -1.10
N LEU A 127 12.02 8.39 -0.78
CA LEU A 127 10.96 7.67 -1.51
C LEU A 127 11.05 7.87 -3.04
N SER A 128 11.17 9.11 -3.50
CA SER A 128 11.25 9.42 -4.94
C SER A 128 12.48 8.80 -5.62
N LEU A 129 13.62 8.75 -4.92
CA LEU A 129 14.81 8.11 -5.43
C LEU A 129 14.64 6.58 -5.46
N ALA A 130 14.12 5.99 -4.39
CA ALA A 130 13.88 4.56 -4.28
C ALA A 130 12.92 4.06 -5.37
N CYS A 131 11.81 4.78 -5.62
CA CYS A 131 10.88 4.45 -6.71
C CYS A 131 11.56 4.45 -8.08
N ARG A 132 12.40 5.45 -8.37
CA ARG A 132 13.12 5.53 -9.65
C ARG A 132 14.13 4.42 -9.80
N GLN A 133 14.92 4.14 -8.77
CA GLN A 133 15.93 3.08 -8.81
C GLN A 133 15.29 1.70 -8.98
N PHE A 134 14.20 1.43 -8.25
CA PHE A 134 13.48 0.18 -8.38
C PHE A 134 12.87 0.00 -9.78
N SER A 135 12.21 1.04 -10.32
CA SER A 135 11.64 0.97 -11.68
C SER A 135 12.68 0.92 -12.81
N GLN A 136 13.96 1.16 -12.51
CA GLN A 136 15.09 0.99 -13.44
C GLN A 136 15.80 -0.35 -13.29
N PHE A 137 15.48 -1.12 -12.24
CA PHE A 137 16.05 -2.43 -12.04
C PHE A 137 15.46 -3.39 -13.10
N PRO A 138 16.31 -4.19 -13.78
CA PRO A 138 15.83 -5.15 -14.76
C PRO A 138 14.73 -6.05 -14.21
N TYR A 139 13.68 -6.30 -15.00
CA TYR A 139 12.57 -7.20 -14.67
C TYR A 139 11.62 -6.67 -13.58
N CYS A 140 11.77 -5.41 -13.16
CA CYS A 140 10.89 -4.77 -12.19
C CYS A 140 9.96 -3.72 -12.82
N GLU A 141 9.92 -3.56 -14.14
CA GLU A 141 9.14 -2.51 -14.81
C GLU A 141 7.63 -2.65 -14.58
N ASP A 142 7.13 -3.88 -14.44
CA ASP A 142 5.70 -4.20 -14.32
C ASP A 142 5.19 -4.22 -12.87
N PHE A 143 6.06 -3.93 -11.88
CA PHE A 143 5.66 -3.80 -10.49
C PHE A 143 5.05 -2.42 -10.23
N GLU A 144 3.72 -2.38 -10.27
CA GLU A 144 2.94 -1.16 -10.05
C GLU A 144 2.88 -0.76 -8.56
N MET A 145 2.53 0.51 -8.31
CA MET A 145 2.39 1.04 -6.95
C MET A 145 1.41 0.24 -6.07
N GLY A 146 0.37 -0.35 -6.67
CA GLY A 146 -0.60 -1.18 -5.95
C GLY A 146 0.01 -2.41 -5.28
N MET A 147 1.15 -2.90 -5.79
CA MET A 147 1.85 -4.08 -5.27
C MET A 147 2.81 -3.75 -4.13
N LEU A 148 3.47 -2.59 -4.20
CA LEU A 148 4.59 -2.26 -3.30
C LEU A 148 4.22 -1.27 -2.19
N THR A 149 3.23 -0.41 -2.42
CA THR A 149 2.83 0.57 -1.41
C THR A 149 2.15 -0.01 -0.17
N PRO A 150 1.48 -1.19 -0.21
CA PRO A 150 0.89 -1.76 1.00
C PRO A 150 1.91 -2.08 2.08
N ILE A 151 3.07 -2.65 1.73
CA ILE A 151 4.11 -2.95 2.73
C ILE A 151 4.70 -1.67 3.31
N LEU A 152 4.91 -0.64 2.50
CA LEU A 152 5.35 0.67 2.98
C LEU A 152 4.34 1.29 3.95
N ASN A 153 3.05 1.33 3.59
CA ASN A 153 1.99 1.79 4.49
C ASN A 153 1.94 0.96 5.78
N ALA A 154 2.26 -0.34 5.69
CA ALA A 154 2.19 -1.20 6.84
C ALA A 154 3.28 -0.90 7.86
N LEU A 155 4.50 -0.65 7.39
CA LEU A 155 5.66 -0.33 8.22
C LEU A 155 5.63 1.12 8.73
N ARG A 156 5.23 2.09 7.88
CA ARG A 156 5.22 3.52 8.22
C ARG A 156 3.93 4.22 7.73
N PRO A 157 2.79 3.97 8.39
CA PRO A 157 1.48 4.45 7.93
C PRO A 157 1.31 5.98 7.93
N ASP A 158 2.14 6.71 8.69
CA ASP A 158 2.11 8.18 8.77
C ASP A 158 2.92 8.85 7.64
N ASP A 159 3.86 8.10 7.06
CA ASP A 159 4.75 8.56 5.98
C ASP A 159 4.22 8.11 4.61
N PHE A 160 3.66 6.90 4.54
CA PHE A 160 3.27 6.24 3.29
C PHE A 160 1.77 5.92 3.27
N LEU A 161 1.05 6.48 2.31
CA LEU A 161 -0.35 6.16 2.04
C LEU A 161 -0.46 4.83 1.29
N LEU A 162 -1.52 4.08 1.61
CA LEU A 162 -1.95 2.92 0.84
C LEU A 162 -2.58 3.38 -0.47
N ILE A 163 -1.84 3.26 -1.58
CA ILE A 163 -2.26 3.73 -2.89
C ILE A 163 -2.58 2.55 -3.80
N ASN A 164 -3.85 2.44 -4.18
CA ASN A 164 -4.35 1.54 -5.22
C ASN A 164 -5.18 2.35 -6.23
N ASN A 165 -5.71 1.68 -7.25
CA ASN A 165 -6.50 2.35 -8.31
C ASN A 165 -7.64 3.21 -7.75
N LYS A 166 -8.31 2.76 -6.68
CA LYS A 166 -9.43 3.51 -6.06
C LYS A 166 -8.93 4.75 -5.33
N SER A 167 -7.93 4.63 -4.46
CA SER A 167 -7.43 5.79 -3.71
C SER A 167 -6.70 6.80 -4.60
N GLN A 168 -6.00 6.33 -5.64
CA GLN A 168 -5.43 7.18 -6.69
C GLN A 168 -6.51 7.99 -7.42
N GLN A 169 -7.62 7.37 -7.83
CA GLN A 169 -8.73 8.08 -8.48
C GLN A 169 -9.33 9.17 -7.59
N VAL A 170 -9.54 8.86 -6.30
CA VAL A 170 -10.02 9.84 -5.31
C VAL A 170 -9.04 11.01 -5.16
N ILE A 171 -7.74 10.74 -5.07
CA ILE A 171 -6.71 11.78 -5.01
C ILE A 171 -6.73 12.63 -6.28
N ASN A 172 -6.75 12.00 -7.45
CA ASN A 172 -6.80 12.70 -8.74
C ASN A 172 -8.01 13.63 -8.85
N TYR A 173 -9.18 13.16 -8.43
CA TYR A 173 -10.40 13.94 -8.43
C TYR A 173 -10.29 15.18 -7.53
N PHE A 174 -9.96 14.99 -6.24
CA PHE A 174 -9.95 16.08 -5.27
C PHE A 174 -8.75 17.03 -5.41
N ALA A 175 -7.63 16.57 -5.96
CA ALA A 175 -6.45 17.40 -6.23
C ALA A 175 -6.42 17.98 -7.65
N ASN A 176 -7.37 17.62 -8.53
CA ASN A 176 -7.35 17.96 -9.95
C ASN A 176 -6.03 17.55 -10.63
N THR A 177 -5.59 16.32 -10.38
CA THR A 177 -4.38 15.70 -10.95
C THR A 177 -4.75 14.51 -11.84
N LYS A 178 -3.76 13.97 -12.57
CA LYS A 178 -3.93 12.83 -13.49
C LYS A 178 -2.80 11.82 -13.36
N TYR A 179 -2.43 11.49 -12.13
CA TYR A 179 -1.40 10.49 -11.88
C TYR A 179 -1.82 9.12 -12.43
N GLY A 180 -0.86 8.35 -12.94
CA GLY A 180 -0.97 6.95 -13.34
C GLY A 180 -0.62 5.96 -12.21
N ASN A 181 -0.49 4.69 -12.56
CA ASN A 181 -0.23 3.58 -11.63
C ASN A 181 1.25 3.19 -11.48
N LYS A 182 2.13 3.86 -12.24
CA LYS A 182 3.57 3.62 -12.21
C LYS A 182 4.16 3.95 -10.84
N LEU A 183 5.05 3.08 -10.35
CA LEU A 183 5.75 3.30 -9.08
C LEU A 183 6.52 4.63 -9.06
N THR A 184 7.07 5.06 -10.20
CA THR A 184 7.78 6.35 -10.32
C THR A 184 6.93 7.57 -9.95
N GLU A 185 5.60 7.47 -10.02
CA GLU A 185 4.69 8.54 -9.64
C GLU A 185 4.28 8.49 -8.16
N TYR A 186 4.58 7.39 -7.46
CA TYR A 186 4.09 7.16 -6.10
C TYR A 186 4.46 8.27 -5.12
N ALA A 187 5.68 8.79 -5.16
CA ALA A 187 6.10 9.87 -4.28
C ALA A 187 5.19 11.11 -4.42
N LEU A 188 4.85 11.49 -5.65
CA LEU A 188 3.97 12.63 -5.93
C LEU A 188 2.53 12.36 -5.51
N VAL A 189 2.01 11.15 -5.78
CA VAL A 189 0.67 10.73 -5.35
C VAL A 189 0.57 10.72 -3.83
N ASN A 190 1.58 10.19 -3.15
CA ASN A 190 1.67 10.12 -1.70
C ASN A 190 1.64 11.52 -1.08
N ASP A 191 2.49 12.43 -1.55
CA ASP A 191 2.54 13.81 -1.05
C ASP A 191 1.24 14.56 -1.32
N THR A 192 0.67 14.40 -2.52
CA THR A 192 -0.63 15.00 -2.88
C THR A 192 -1.73 14.50 -1.94
N GLY A 193 -1.83 13.19 -1.74
CA GLY A 193 -2.80 12.57 -0.84
C GLY A 193 -2.62 13.02 0.61
N ARG A 194 -1.38 13.10 1.11
CA ARG A 194 -1.10 13.57 2.48
C ARG A 194 -1.48 15.04 2.65
N ASN A 195 -1.23 15.87 1.64
CA ASN A 195 -1.64 17.27 1.65
C ASN A 195 -3.17 17.42 1.61
N LEU A 196 -3.88 16.59 0.84
CA LEU A 196 -5.35 16.52 0.88
C LEU A 196 -5.84 16.18 2.29
N ILE A 197 -5.30 15.10 2.90
CA ILE A 197 -5.66 14.68 4.26
C ILE A 197 -5.43 15.81 5.26
N LYS A 198 -4.28 16.48 5.23
CA LYS A 198 -3.99 17.62 6.12
C LYS A 198 -5.05 18.71 5.98
N ARG A 199 -5.39 19.11 4.76
CA ARG A 199 -6.38 20.17 4.46
C ARG A 199 -7.78 19.82 4.96
N ILE A 200 -8.19 18.56 4.84
CA ILE A 200 -9.56 18.12 5.18
C ILE A 200 -9.70 17.58 6.60
N SER A 201 -8.60 17.28 7.30
CA SER A 201 -8.58 16.65 8.63
C SER A 201 -9.41 17.37 9.68
N GLN A 202 -9.40 18.71 9.70
CA GLN A 202 -10.21 19.51 10.62
C GLN A 202 -11.72 19.25 10.44
N TYR A 203 -12.19 19.04 9.20
CA TYR A 203 -13.59 18.77 8.91
C TYR A 203 -13.95 17.34 9.29
N MET A 204 -13.06 16.39 9.01
CA MET A 204 -13.26 14.99 9.42
C MET A 204 -13.42 14.88 10.94
N ARG A 205 -12.61 15.61 11.72
CA ARG A 205 -12.73 15.66 13.19
C ARG A 205 -14.05 16.27 13.64
N ARG A 206 -14.49 17.38 13.02
CA ARG A 206 -15.78 18.03 13.34
C ARG A 206 -16.97 17.12 13.06
N VAL A 207 -17.02 16.51 11.87
CA VAL A 207 -18.09 15.57 11.48
C VAL A 207 -18.18 14.42 12.47
N ARG A 208 -17.03 13.84 12.86
CA ARG A 208 -17.00 12.77 13.86
C ARG A 208 -17.49 13.22 15.23
N ALA A 209 -17.09 14.40 15.70
CA ALA A 209 -17.54 14.95 16.98
C ALA A 209 -19.06 15.17 17.01
N SER A 210 -19.62 15.74 15.92
CA SER A 210 -21.07 15.94 15.80
C SER A 210 -21.86 14.64 15.84
N GLN A 211 -21.39 13.58 15.19
CA GLN A 211 -22.08 12.28 15.21
C GLN A 211 -22.00 11.56 16.56
N LEU A 212 -20.98 11.85 17.37
CA LEU A 212 -20.83 11.30 18.72
C LEU A 212 -21.52 12.15 19.80
N GLY A 213 -22.18 13.26 19.42
CA GLY A 213 -22.82 14.18 20.37
C GLY A 213 -21.83 14.94 21.26
N LEU A 214 -20.57 15.13 20.79
CA LEU A 214 -19.47 15.74 21.55
C LEU A 214 -19.24 17.22 21.21
N THR A 215 -20.27 17.92 20.75
CA THR A 215 -20.21 19.35 20.38
C THR A 215 -20.78 20.25 21.45
#